data_AF-A0A2P2KNR5-F1
#
_entry.id   AF-A0A2P2KNR5-F1
#
_cell.length_a   1.000
_cell.length_b   1.000
_cell.length_c   1.000
_cell.angle_alpha   90.00
_cell.angle_beta   90.00
_cell.angle_gamma   90.00
#
_symmetry.space_group_name_H-M   'P 1'
#
loop_
_entity.id
_entity.type
_entity.pdbx_description
1 polymer ?
#
loop_
_entity_poly.entity_id
_entity_poly.type
_entity_poly.pdbx_seq_one_letter_code
_entity_poly.pdbx_strand_id
1 'polypeptide(L)'
;MGDLAVEKHVKYILSVEKRKDSFESVVMEHLRMNGAYWGLTTLDLMRKLGVVDSGEVIQWIMKCQHESGGFAGNVGHDPHILHTLSAVQVLALFDKLNVLDIEKVSSYIVGLQNEDGSFSGDMWGEVDTRFSYIAICCLSILCCLDKINVEKAVNYIVSCKNVDGGFGCTPGAESHAGQIFCCVAALAITGSLHHVDKDLLGWWLCERQVKSGGLNGRPEKLPDVCYSWWVLSSLTMIDRVHWINKDKLVKFILNCQDIENGGISDRPDDAVDVFHTYFGVAGLSLLEYPGLKAIDPAYALPVDVVNRIFFGR
;
A
#
# COMPACT_ATOMS: atom_id res chain seq x y z
N MET A 1 5.16 -2.33 28.82
CA MET A 1 4.82 -2.06 27.40
C MET A 1 5.38 -3.24 26.63
N GLY A 2 4.57 -3.93 25.83
CA GLY A 2 5.03 -5.12 25.11
C GLY A 2 5.85 -4.71 23.89
N ASP A 3 6.88 -5.49 23.57
CA ASP A 3 7.59 -5.38 22.30
C ASP A 3 6.72 -5.91 21.15
N LEU A 4 7.10 -5.64 19.91
CA LEU A 4 6.45 -6.24 18.74
C LEU A 4 6.57 -7.77 18.78
N ALA A 5 5.44 -8.48 18.75
CA ALA A 5 5.36 -9.94 18.86
C ALA A 5 5.69 -10.64 17.52
N VAL A 6 6.90 -10.40 16.99
CA VAL A 6 7.36 -10.85 15.66
C VAL A 6 7.02 -12.32 15.38
N GLU A 7 7.43 -13.24 16.26
CA GLU A 7 7.23 -14.68 16.04
C GLU A 7 5.73 -15.06 16.03
N LYS A 8 4.88 -14.34 16.76
CA LYS A 8 3.43 -14.52 16.73
C LYS A 8 2.86 -14.05 15.40
N HIS A 9 3.28 -12.89 14.92
CA HIS A 9 2.83 -12.33 13.64
C HIS A 9 3.24 -13.21 12.45
N VAL A 10 4.47 -13.75 12.46
CA VAL A 10 4.90 -14.74 11.46
C VAL A 10 3.98 -15.96 11.45
N LYS A 11 3.71 -16.53 12.63
CA LYS A 11 2.80 -17.68 12.76
C LYS A 11 1.39 -17.36 12.27
N TYR A 12 0.88 -16.18 12.60
CA TYR A 12 -0.44 -15.70 12.16
C TYR A 12 -0.52 -15.64 10.63
N ILE A 13 0.42 -14.95 9.97
CA ILE A 13 0.45 -14.80 8.50
C ILE A 13 0.50 -16.16 7.81
N LEU A 14 1.36 -17.06 8.28
CA LEU A 14 1.45 -18.42 7.74
C LEU A 14 0.19 -19.26 7.99
N SER A 15 -0.60 -18.95 9.02
CA SER A 15 -1.84 -19.64 9.29
C SER A 15 -2.99 -19.18 8.38
N VAL A 16 -3.00 -17.91 7.98
CA VAL A 16 -4.01 -17.35 7.06
C VAL A 16 -3.90 -18.03 5.69
N GLU A 17 -2.68 -18.29 5.20
CA GLU A 17 -2.46 -18.99 3.93
C GLU A 17 -3.05 -20.41 3.92
N LYS A 18 -2.99 -21.11 5.06
CA LYS A 18 -3.40 -22.51 5.19
C LYS A 18 -4.91 -22.71 5.33
N ARG A 19 -5.67 -21.69 5.73
CA ARG A 19 -7.12 -21.79 5.95
C ARG A 19 -7.88 -21.51 4.66
N LYS A 20 -7.75 -22.39 3.64
CA LYS A 20 -8.35 -22.16 2.32
C LYS A 20 -9.86 -22.49 2.26
N ASP A 21 -10.33 -23.34 3.16
CA ASP A 21 -11.70 -23.91 3.10
C ASP A 21 -12.68 -23.30 4.12
N SER A 22 -12.30 -22.22 4.82
CA SER A 22 -13.22 -21.54 5.74
C SER A 22 -14.17 -20.61 4.99
N PHE A 23 -15.32 -20.31 5.58
CA PHE A 23 -16.27 -19.36 5.00
C PHE A 23 -15.62 -18.00 4.74
N GLU A 24 -14.81 -17.53 5.69
CA GLU A 24 -14.06 -16.28 5.59
C GLU A 24 -13.06 -16.30 4.42
N SER A 25 -12.39 -17.42 4.19
CA SER A 25 -11.49 -17.59 3.06
C SER A 25 -12.23 -17.46 1.73
N VAL A 26 -13.37 -18.13 1.60
CA VAL A 26 -14.19 -18.10 0.37
C VAL A 26 -14.68 -16.68 0.07
N VAL A 27 -15.23 -15.97 1.07
CA VAL A 27 -15.72 -14.59 0.83
C VAL A 27 -14.60 -13.60 0.53
N MET A 28 -13.36 -13.89 0.95
CA MET A 28 -12.17 -13.06 0.71
C MET A 28 -11.34 -13.49 -0.49
N GLU A 29 -11.77 -14.48 -1.29
CA GLU A 29 -10.98 -14.98 -2.43
C GLU A 29 -10.60 -13.86 -3.41
N HIS A 30 -11.51 -12.92 -3.66
CA HIS A 30 -11.27 -11.77 -4.54
C HIS A 30 -10.17 -10.80 -4.04
N LEU A 31 -9.72 -10.92 -2.77
CA LEU A 31 -8.65 -10.09 -2.20
C LEU A 31 -7.34 -10.86 -2.00
N ARG A 32 -7.27 -12.13 -2.40
CA ARG A 32 -6.16 -13.02 -2.06
C ARG A 32 -4.79 -12.51 -2.55
N MET A 33 -4.72 -11.92 -3.74
CA MET A 33 -3.51 -11.25 -4.27
C MET A 33 -3.03 -10.11 -3.38
N ASN A 34 -3.95 -9.26 -2.91
CA ASN A 34 -3.61 -8.17 -2.01
C ASN A 34 -3.20 -8.70 -0.62
N GLY A 35 -3.90 -9.71 -0.12
CA GLY A 35 -3.56 -10.41 1.12
C GLY A 35 -2.16 -11.04 1.08
N ALA A 36 -1.77 -11.64 -0.05
CA ALA A 36 -0.43 -12.16 -0.27
C ALA A 36 0.61 -11.04 -0.22
N TYR A 37 0.40 -9.92 -0.92
CA TYR A 37 1.27 -8.75 -0.84
C TYR A 37 1.42 -8.24 0.60
N TRP A 38 0.32 -8.03 1.33
CA TRP A 38 0.36 -7.56 2.72
C TRP A 38 1.13 -8.53 3.63
N GLY A 39 0.79 -9.82 3.59
CA GLY A 39 1.44 -10.84 4.42
C GLY A 39 2.93 -11.00 4.11
N LEU A 40 3.29 -11.13 2.83
CA LEU A 40 4.68 -11.35 2.40
C LEU A 40 5.56 -10.13 2.65
N THR A 41 5.05 -8.91 2.40
CA THR A 41 5.79 -7.68 2.72
C THR A 41 6.00 -7.58 4.23
N THR A 42 5.00 -7.92 5.05
CA THR A 42 5.16 -7.94 6.52
C THR A 42 6.24 -8.93 6.96
N LEU A 43 6.26 -10.14 6.37
CA LEU A 43 7.32 -11.12 6.64
C LEU A 43 8.69 -10.58 6.24
N ASP A 44 8.81 -9.91 5.09
CA ASP A 44 10.08 -9.31 4.67
C ASP A 44 10.53 -8.20 5.63
N LEU A 45 9.65 -7.27 6.02
CA LEU A 45 9.95 -6.21 6.99
C LEU A 45 10.48 -6.78 8.32
N MET A 46 9.96 -7.94 8.74
CA MET A 46 10.43 -8.65 9.93
C MET A 46 11.64 -9.58 9.70
N ARG A 47 12.21 -9.60 8.48
CA ARG A 47 13.35 -10.44 8.06
C ARG A 47 13.05 -11.94 8.07
N LYS A 48 11.81 -12.30 7.75
CA LYS A 48 11.26 -13.66 7.80
C LYS A 48 10.68 -14.13 6.46
N LEU A 49 10.85 -13.39 5.36
CA LEU A 49 10.33 -13.78 4.04
C LEU A 49 10.76 -15.21 3.62
N GLY A 50 11.98 -15.62 3.98
CA GLY A 50 12.54 -16.94 3.63
C GLY A 50 11.85 -18.16 4.25
N VAL A 51 10.84 -17.97 5.11
CA VAL A 51 10.00 -19.07 5.62
C VAL A 51 8.93 -19.52 4.62
N VAL A 52 8.73 -18.78 3.53
CA VAL A 52 7.76 -19.07 2.47
C VAL A 52 8.48 -19.62 1.24
N ASP A 53 7.89 -20.64 0.60
CA ASP A 53 8.36 -21.12 -0.69
C ASP A 53 7.99 -20.12 -1.81
N SER A 54 9.00 -19.36 -2.26
CA SER A 54 8.82 -18.40 -3.36
C SER A 54 8.33 -19.06 -4.65
N GLY A 55 8.70 -20.31 -4.94
CA GLY A 55 8.32 -21.02 -6.15
C GLY A 55 6.82 -21.28 -6.22
N GLU A 56 6.21 -21.71 -5.11
CA GLU A 56 4.76 -21.91 -5.01
C GLU A 56 4.00 -20.59 -5.18
N VAL A 57 4.47 -19.52 -4.54
CA VAL A 57 3.85 -18.19 -4.63
C VAL A 57 3.90 -17.66 -6.06
N ILE A 58 5.06 -17.73 -6.71
CA ILE A 58 5.23 -17.26 -8.10
C ILE A 58 4.33 -18.06 -9.05
N GLN A 59 4.29 -19.39 -8.92
CA GLN A 59 3.42 -20.22 -9.74
C GLN A 59 1.94 -19.85 -9.58
N TRP A 60 1.49 -19.58 -8.35
CA TRP A 60 0.11 -19.14 -8.11
C TRP A 60 -0.15 -17.75 -8.71
N ILE A 61 0.75 -16.78 -8.51
CA ILE A 61 0.62 -15.43 -9.09
C ILE A 61 0.46 -15.51 -10.61
N MET A 62 1.28 -16.30 -11.29
CA MET A 62 1.20 -16.43 -12.75
C MET A 62 -0.10 -17.09 -13.23
N LYS A 63 -0.75 -17.92 -12.40
CA LYS A 63 -2.09 -18.46 -12.71
C LYS A 63 -3.20 -17.41 -12.57
N CYS A 64 -2.96 -16.33 -11.83
CA CYS A 64 -3.90 -15.21 -11.69
C CYS A 64 -3.77 -14.17 -12.82
N GLN A 65 -2.81 -14.33 -13.75
CA GLN A 65 -2.68 -13.41 -14.87
C GLN A 65 -3.79 -13.65 -15.89
N HIS A 66 -4.48 -12.58 -16.28
CA HIS A 66 -5.53 -12.61 -17.30
C HIS A 66 -4.96 -12.40 -18.71
N GLU A 67 -5.74 -12.77 -19.74
CA GLU A 67 -5.34 -12.59 -21.14
C GLU A 67 -5.09 -11.12 -21.51
N SER A 68 -5.79 -10.19 -20.86
CA SER A 68 -5.61 -8.74 -21.02
C SER A 68 -4.25 -8.22 -20.56
N GLY A 69 -3.52 -8.99 -19.73
CA GLY A 69 -2.23 -8.61 -19.15
C GLY A 69 -2.28 -8.23 -17.68
N GLY A 70 -3.45 -7.80 -17.19
CA GLY A 70 -3.69 -7.56 -15.77
C GLY A 70 -3.73 -8.84 -14.94
N PHE A 71 -3.63 -8.71 -13.63
CA PHE A 71 -3.82 -9.81 -12.69
C PHE A 71 -5.15 -9.69 -11.96
N ALA A 72 -5.73 -10.85 -11.64
CA ALA A 72 -6.94 -10.98 -10.85
C ALA A 72 -6.63 -11.18 -9.35
N GLY A 73 -7.65 -10.99 -8.51
CA GLY A 73 -7.54 -11.18 -7.06
C GLY A 73 -7.25 -12.64 -6.67
N ASN A 74 -7.70 -13.60 -7.48
CA ASN A 74 -7.38 -15.01 -7.39
C ASN A 74 -7.63 -15.68 -8.77
N VAL A 75 -7.28 -16.96 -8.91
CA VAL A 75 -7.50 -17.74 -10.14
C VAL A 75 -8.99 -17.77 -10.50
N GLY A 76 -9.32 -17.42 -11.74
CA GLY A 76 -10.70 -17.44 -12.24
C GLY A 76 -11.53 -16.18 -11.94
N HIS A 77 -10.91 -15.13 -11.39
CA HIS A 77 -11.56 -13.83 -11.18
C HIS A 77 -11.17 -12.84 -12.28
N ASP A 78 -11.89 -11.72 -12.34
CA ASP A 78 -11.61 -10.63 -13.28
C ASP A 78 -10.32 -9.88 -12.90
N PRO A 79 -9.54 -9.41 -13.90
CA PRO A 79 -8.35 -8.61 -13.65
C PRO A 79 -8.71 -7.21 -13.18
N HIS A 80 -7.91 -6.68 -12.27
CA HIS A 80 -8.04 -5.30 -11.80
C HIS A 80 -6.66 -4.70 -11.51
N ILE A 81 -6.51 -3.39 -11.68
CA ILE A 81 -5.21 -2.72 -11.50
C ILE A 81 -4.66 -2.87 -10.06
N LEU A 82 -5.55 -2.88 -9.06
CA LEU A 82 -5.23 -3.20 -7.65
C LEU A 82 -4.43 -4.50 -7.51
N HIS A 83 -4.95 -5.59 -8.07
CA HIS A 83 -4.31 -6.89 -7.97
C HIS A 83 -3.06 -6.98 -8.84
N THR A 84 -3.05 -6.26 -9.98
CA THR A 84 -1.89 -6.14 -10.87
C THR A 84 -0.69 -5.54 -10.14
N LEU A 85 -0.86 -4.44 -9.41
CA LEU A 85 0.22 -3.88 -8.60
C LEU A 85 0.67 -4.85 -7.51
N SER A 86 -0.26 -5.45 -6.75
CA SER A 86 0.08 -6.41 -5.70
C SER A 86 0.90 -7.60 -6.24
N ALA A 87 0.54 -8.14 -7.41
CA ALA A 87 1.32 -9.19 -8.08
C ALA A 87 2.74 -8.71 -8.42
N VAL A 88 2.87 -7.53 -9.03
CA VAL A 88 4.17 -6.94 -9.40
C VAL A 88 5.01 -6.66 -8.16
N GLN A 89 4.42 -6.16 -7.07
CA GLN A 89 5.11 -5.92 -5.81
C GLN A 89 5.60 -7.22 -5.18
N VAL A 90 4.80 -8.30 -5.16
CA VAL A 90 5.24 -9.60 -4.64
C VAL A 90 6.38 -10.18 -5.48
N LEU A 91 6.29 -10.09 -6.81
CA LEU A 91 7.37 -10.51 -7.69
C LEU A 91 8.64 -9.67 -7.49
N ALA A 92 8.51 -8.37 -7.22
CA ALA A 92 9.62 -7.51 -6.85
C ALA A 92 10.27 -7.95 -5.53
N LEU A 93 9.49 -8.25 -4.49
CA LEU A 93 10.00 -8.75 -3.20
C LEU A 93 10.92 -9.97 -3.39
N PHE A 94 10.49 -10.92 -4.21
CA PHE A 94 11.25 -12.15 -4.49
C PHE A 94 12.35 -12.01 -5.55
N ASP A 95 12.55 -10.82 -6.11
CA ASP A 95 13.48 -10.58 -7.21
C ASP A 95 13.18 -11.41 -8.47
N LYS A 96 11.90 -11.41 -8.86
CA LYS A 96 11.33 -12.25 -9.93
C LYS A 96 10.50 -11.48 -10.93
N LEU A 97 10.74 -10.17 -11.08
CA LEU A 97 10.08 -9.38 -12.14
C LEU A 97 10.38 -9.92 -13.55
N ASN A 98 11.49 -10.63 -13.74
CA ASN A 98 11.89 -11.24 -15.02
C ASN A 98 10.96 -12.35 -15.52
N VAL A 99 10.03 -12.85 -14.70
CA VAL A 99 9.02 -13.83 -15.13
C VAL A 99 7.84 -13.19 -15.85
N LEU A 100 7.71 -11.85 -15.76
CA LEU A 100 6.63 -11.11 -16.38
C LEU A 100 6.95 -10.83 -17.86
N ASP A 101 5.91 -10.94 -18.68
CA ASP A 101 5.84 -10.18 -19.91
C ASP A 101 5.55 -8.71 -19.58
N ILE A 102 6.60 -7.91 -19.43
CA ILE A 102 6.51 -6.49 -19.05
C ILE A 102 5.68 -5.71 -20.08
N GLU A 103 5.79 -6.04 -21.36
CA GLU A 103 5.04 -5.36 -22.42
C GLU A 103 3.54 -5.57 -22.24
N LYS A 104 3.15 -6.82 -21.96
CA LYS A 104 1.75 -7.18 -21.75
C LYS A 104 1.16 -6.51 -20.51
N VAL A 105 1.88 -6.51 -19.38
CA VAL A 105 1.40 -5.87 -18.14
C VAL A 105 1.34 -4.35 -18.29
N SER A 106 2.35 -3.72 -18.89
CA SER A 106 2.36 -2.28 -19.10
C SER A 106 1.28 -1.84 -20.09
N SER A 107 1.05 -2.60 -21.17
CA SER A 107 -0.03 -2.32 -22.15
C SER A 107 -1.43 -2.34 -21.51
N TYR A 108 -1.68 -3.29 -20.59
CA TYR A 108 -2.93 -3.32 -19.81
C TYR A 108 -3.12 -2.01 -19.02
N ILE A 109 -2.10 -1.57 -18.30
CA ILE A 109 -2.17 -0.36 -17.46
C ILE A 109 -2.30 0.91 -18.32
N VAL A 110 -1.58 0.99 -19.43
CA VAL A 110 -1.65 2.11 -20.38
C VAL A 110 -3.07 2.25 -20.94
N GLY A 111 -3.72 1.13 -21.26
CA GLY A 111 -5.10 1.12 -21.74
C GLY A 111 -6.14 1.60 -20.72
N LEU A 112 -5.78 1.74 -19.45
CA LEU A 112 -6.65 2.26 -18.39
C LEU A 112 -6.52 3.78 -18.19
N GLN A 113 -5.59 4.46 -18.87
CA GLN A 113 -5.48 5.91 -18.79
C GLN A 113 -6.61 6.59 -19.59
N ASN A 114 -7.40 7.42 -18.91
CA ASN A 114 -8.49 8.17 -19.51
C ASN A 114 -8.00 9.49 -20.14
N GLU A 115 -8.84 10.11 -20.97
CA GLU A 115 -8.49 11.33 -21.72
C GLU A 115 -8.12 12.52 -20.82
N ASP A 116 -8.73 12.62 -19.63
CA ASP A 116 -8.49 13.65 -18.62
C ASP A 116 -7.22 13.40 -17.77
N GLY A 117 -6.56 12.25 -17.97
CA GLY A 117 -5.36 11.84 -17.24
C GLY A 117 -5.62 10.92 -16.05
N SER A 118 -6.88 10.74 -15.64
CA SER A 118 -7.25 9.77 -14.62
C SER A 118 -7.00 8.33 -15.08
N PHE A 119 -7.07 7.38 -14.15
CA PHE A 119 -6.98 5.96 -14.48
C PHE A 119 -8.25 5.25 -14.03
N SER A 120 -8.73 4.34 -14.89
CA SER A 120 -9.78 3.41 -14.56
C SER A 120 -9.22 2.20 -13.79
N GLY A 121 -10.01 1.62 -12.89
CA GLY A 121 -9.62 0.43 -12.13
C GLY A 121 -9.54 -0.84 -13.00
N ASP A 122 -10.45 -0.92 -13.97
CA ASP A 122 -10.62 -1.98 -14.96
C ASP A 122 -11.40 -1.45 -16.18
N MET A 123 -11.93 -2.37 -17.00
CA MET A 123 -12.69 -2.06 -18.21
C MET A 123 -14.07 -1.40 -17.98
N TRP A 124 -14.56 -1.36 -16.74
CA TRP A 124 -15.87 -0.79 -16.39
C TRP A 124 -15.81 0.69 -16.03
N GLY A 125 -14.59 1.27 -15.93
CA GLY A 125 -14.40 2.72 -15.92
C GLY A 125 -14.62 3.42 -14.58
N GLU A 126 -14.56 2.71 -13.44
CA GLU A 126 -14.49 3.39 -12.12
C GLU A 126 -13.22 4.25 -12.08
N VAL A 127 -13.37 5.51 -11.67
CA VAL A 127 -12.25 6.43 -11.49
C VAL A 127 -12.08 6.77 -10.02
N ASP A 128 -10.84 6.65 -9.54
CA ASP A 128 -10.43 7.01 -8.20
C ASP A 128 -8.93 7.34 -8.19
N THR A 129 -8.50 8.30 -7.35
CA THR A 129 -7.07 8.64 -7.17
C THR A 129 -6.21 7.45 -6.75
N ARG A 130 -6.79 6.42 -6.11
CA ARG A 130 -6.16 5.11 -5.88
C ARG A 130 -5.60 4.52 -7.18
N PHE A 131 -6.39 4.50 -8.25
CA PHE A 131 -5.98 3.89 -9.51
C PHE A 131 -4.86 4.69 -10.20
N SER A 132 -4.85 6.02 -10.02
CA SER A 132 -3.76 6.87 -10.50
C SER A 132 -2.44 6.51 -9.82
N TYR A 133 -2.43 6.39 -8.49
CA TYR A 133 -1.26 5.93 -7.74
C TYR A 133 -0.83 4.53 -8.17
N ILE A 134 -1.77 3.60 -8.27
CA ILE A 134 -1.48 2.20 -8.59
C ILE A 134 -0.85 2.08 -9.98
N ALA A 135 -1.40 2.78 -10.97
CA ALA A 135 -0.86 2.79 -12.33
C ALA A 135 0.57 3.34 -12.36
N ILE A 136 0.79 4.50 -11.76
CA ILE A 136 2.09 5.16 -11.69
C ILE A 136 3.11 4.29 -10.95
N CYS A 137 2.75 3.74 -9.79
CA CYS A 137 3.63 2.90 -8.99
C CYS A 137 4.00 1.62 -9.74
N CYS A 138 3.03 0.94 -10.34
CA CYS A 138 3.26 -0.29 -11.09
C CYS A 138 4.16 -0.05 -12.32
N LEU A 139 3.85 0.97 -13.13
CA LEU A 139 4.67 1.34 -14.28
C LEU A 139 6.07 1.79 -13.88
N SER A 140 6.22 2.46 -12.74
CA SER A 140 7.55 2.86 -12.24
C SER A 140 8.39 1.64 -11.84
N ILE A 141 7.82 0.68 -11.10
CA ILE A 141 8.49 -0.59 -10.74
C ILE A 141 8.91 -1.36 -12.00
N LEU A 142 8.08 -1.33 -13.05
CA LEU A 142 8.36 -1.96 -14.34
C LEU A 142 9.27 -1.12 -15.26
N CYS A 143 9.69 0.08 -14.84
CA CYS A 143 10.47 1.04 -15.63
C CYS A 143 9.81 1.40 -16.97
N CYS A 144 8.49 1.64 -16.97
CA CYS A 144 7.65 1.89 -18.14
C CYS A 144 6.74 3.14 -17.97
N LEU A 145 7.14 4.11 -17.13
CA LEU A 145 6.38 5.35 -16.94
C LEU A 145 6.24 6.18 -18.22
N ASP A 146 7.19 6.07 -19.14
CA ASP A 146 7.21 6.75 -20.43
C ASP A 146 6.07 6.32 -21.38
N LYS A 147 5.38 5.22 -21.08
CA LYS A 147 4.26 4.71 -21.89
C LYS A 147 2.93 5.42 -21.64
N ILE A 148 2.82 6.20 -20.58
CA ILE A 148 1.61 6.98 -20.26
C ILE A 148 1.86 8.47 -20.43
N ASN A 149 0.79 9.25 -20.53
CA ASN A 149 0.88 10.70 -20.42
C ASN A 149 1.01 11.10 -18.95
N VAL A 150 2.25 11.16 -18.45
CA VAL A 150 2.54 11.52 -17.05
C VAL A 150 2.04 12.92 -16.69
N GLU A 151 2.17 13.89 -17.60
CA GLU A 151 1.72 15.27 -17.36
C GLU A 151 0.22 15.32 -17.11
N LYS A 152 -0.59 14.64 -17.94
CA LYS A 152 -2.04 14.54 -17.72
C LYS A 152 -2.39 13.85 -16.41
N ALA A 153 -1.69 12.76 -16.07
CA ALA A 153 -1.91 12.05 -14.81
C ALA A 153 -1.65 12.96 -13.59
N VAL A 154 -0.54 13.71 -13.62
CA VAL A 154 -0.21 14.71 -12.60
C VAL A 154 -1.27 15.80 -12.53
N ASN A 155 -1.70 16.35 -13.67
CA ASN A 155 -2.73 17.39 -13.73
C ASN A 155 -4.07 16.91 -13.15
N TYR A 156 -4.47 15.66 -13.43
CA TYR A 156 -5.66 15.06 -12.81
C TYR A 156 -5.52 14.97 -11.29
N ILE A 157 -4.40 14.43 -10.78
CA ILE A 157 -4.14 14.34 -9.34
C ILE A 157 -4.20 15.72 -8.67
N VAL A 158 -3.59 16.74 -9.29
CA VAL A 158 -3.61 18.12 -8.78
C VAL A 158 -5.03 18.69 -8.75
N SER A 159 -5.89 18.32 -9.71
CA SER A 159 -7.30 18.74 -9.71
C SER A 159 -8.13 18.13 -8.57
N CYS A 160 -7.65 17.07 -7.93
CA CYS A 160 -8.27 16.46 -6.73
C CYS A 160 -7.87 17.15 -5.42
N LYS A 161 -7.00 18.16 -5.47
CA LYS A 161 -6.55 18.92 -4.29
C LYS A 161 -7.66 19.84 -3.78
N ASN A 162 -7.87 19.85 -2.47
CA ASN A 162 -8.84 20.69 -1.78
C ASN A 162 -8.19 21.92 -1.13
N VAL A 163 -9.04 22.87 -0.72
CA VAL A 163 -8.60 24.13 -0.06
C VAL A 163 -7.91 23.92 1.28
N ASP A 164 -8.12 22.76 1.91
CA ASP A 164 -7.49 22.35 3.17
C ASP A 164 -6.11 21.70 2.97
N GLY A 165 -5.61 21.69 1.72
CA GLY A 165 -4.35 21.07 1.33
C GLY A 165 -4.44 19.56 1.06
N GLY A 166 -5.54 18.91 1.48
CA GLY A 166 -5.80 17.49 1.29
C GLY A 166 -6.24 17.13 -0.13
N PHE A 167 -6.54 15.85 -0.33
CA PHE A 167 -6.99 15.30 -1.61
C PHE A 167 -8.19 14.37 -1.41
N GLY A 168 -9.17 14.48 -2.30
CA GLY A 168 -10.32 13.57 -2.40
C GLY A 168 -10.11 12.45 -3.41
N CYS A 169 -11.05 11.51 -3.48
CA CYS A 169 -11.02 10.39 -4.43
C CYS A 169 -11.18 10.82 -5.89
N THR A 170 -11.84 11.97 -6.11
CA THR A 170 -12.07 12.64 -7.39
C THR A 170 -12.14 14.16 -7.14
N PRO A 171 -12.10 15.01 -8.17
CA PRO A 171 -12.21 16.46 -8.00
C PRO A 171 -13.46 16.88 -7.21
N GLY A 172 -13.26 17.64 -6.14
CA GLY A 172 -14.32 18.12 -5.25
C GLY A 172 -14.79 17.14 -4.17
N ALA A 173 -14.25 15.91 -4.13
CA ALA A 173 -14.54 14.96 -3.05
C ALA A 173 -13.84 15.35 -1.74
N GLU A 174 -14.39 14.90 -0.60
CA GLU A 174 -13.84 15.15 0.74
C GLU A 174 -12.39 14.68 0.87
N SER A 175 -11.54 15.50 1.50
CA SER A 175 -10.16 15.12 1.84
C SER A 175 -10.14 13.88 2.74
N HIS A 176 -9.39 12.86 2.33
CA HIS A 176 -9.26 11.59 3.06
C HIS A 176 -7.81 11.14 3.11
N ALA A 177 -7.30 10.72 4.27
CA ALA A 177 -5.88 10.38 4.43
C ALA A 177 -5.39 9.27 3.47
N GLY A 178 -6.23 8.27 3.18
CA GLY A 178 -5.90 7.24 2.17
C GLY A 178 -5.78 7.79 0.75
N GLN A 179 -6.59 8.79 0.39
CA GLN A 179 -6.53 9.43 -0.93
C GLN A 179 -5.36 10.41 -1.02
N ILE A 180 -5.09 11.13 0.08
CA ILE A 180 -3.88 11.94 0.24
C ILE A 180 -2.63 11.09 0.01
N PHE A 181 -2.54 9.91 0.63
CA PHE A 181 -1.42 9.01 0.37
C PHE A 181 -1.28 8.70 -1.11
N CYS A 182 -2.36 8.29 -1.78
CA CYS A 182 -2.31 7.94 -3.20
C CYS A 182 -1.81 9.13 -4.04
N CYS A 183 -2.36 10.33 -3.84
CA CYS A 183 -1.96 11.52 -4.57
C CYS A 183 -0.52 11.93 -4.28
N VAL A 184 -0.11 12.00 -3.02
CA VAL A 184 1.25 12.42 -2.63
C VAL A 184 2.29 11.40 -3.08
N ALA A 185 2.02 10.10 -2.97
CA ALA A 185 2.92 9.05 -3.45
C ALA A 185 3.07 9.07 -4.98
N ALA A 186 1.98 9.24 -5.71
CA ALA A 186 2.03 9.41 -7.17
C ALA A 186 2.85 10.65 -7.58
N LEU A 187 2.67 11.78 -6.88
CA LEU A 187 3.47 12.99 -7.10
C LEU A 187 4.94 12.78 -6.70
N ALA A 188 5.23 12.00 -5.66
CA ALA A 188 6.61 11.65 -5.29
C ALA A 188 7.30 10.82 -6.37
N ILE A 189 6.63 9.76 -6.86
CA ILE A 189 7.16 8.87 -7.89
C ILE A 189 7.42 9.62 -9.21
N THR A 190 6.56 10.57 -9.56
CA THR A 190 6.68 11.38 -10.79
C THR A 190 7.57 12.62 -10.64
N GLY A 191 8.21 12.84 -9.49
CA GLY A 191 9.04 14.03 -9.25
C GLY A 191 8.24 15.35 -9.15
N SER A 192 6.94 15.28 -8.90
CA SER A 192 5.97 16.38 -8.96
C SER A 192 5.49 16.88 -7.59
N LEU A 193 6.24 16.60 -6.51
CA LEU A 193 5.88 17.04 -5.13
C LEU A 193 5.79 18.55 -4.95
N HIS A 194 6.32 19.35 -5.88
CA HIS A 194 6.25 20.81 -5.84
C HIS A 194 4.80 21.35 -5.96
N HIS A 195 3.83 20.54 -6.38
CA HIS A 195 2.40 20.88 -6.35
C HIS A 195 1.77 20.79 -4.95
N VAL A 196 2.44 20.14 -3.99
CA VAL A 196 1.94 19.97 -2.63
C VAL A 196 2.39 21.14 -1.78
N ASP A 197 1.42 21.80 -1.13
CA ASP A 197 1.73 22.74 -0.05
C ASP A 197 2.02 21.89 1.20
N LYS A 198 3.31 21.73 1.51
CA LYS A 198 3.77 20.81 2.55
C LYS A 198 3.29 21.20 3.94
N ASP A 199 3.18 22.50 4.23
CA ASP A 199 2.80 22.98 5.56
C ASP A 199 1.28 22.93 5.75
N LEU A 200 0.52 23.34 4.74
CA LEU A 200 -0.94 23.23 4.80
C LEU A 200 -1.39 21.78 4.90
N LEU A 201 -0.84 20.90 4.05
CA LEU A 201 -1.14 19.47 4.11
C LEU A 201 -0.61 18.83 5.41
N GLY A 202 0.60 19.22 5.84
CA GLY A 202 1.19 18.76 7.09
C GLY A 202 0.31 19.07 8.29
N TRP A 203 -0.30 20.27 8.32
CA TRP A 203 -1.23 20.68 9.36
C TRP A 203 -2.49 19.81 9.37
N TRP A 204 -3.09 19.58 8.19
CA TRP A 204 -4.26 18.72 8.06
C TRP A 204 -3.98 17.28 8.54
N LEU A 205 -2.81 16.74 8.21
CA LEU A 205 -2.40 15.38 8.55
C LEU A 205 -2.03 15.23 10.03
N CYS A 206 -1.34 16.18 10.64
CA CYS A 206 -0.96 16.07 12.06
C CYS A 206 -2.19 16.15 12.98
N GLU A 207 -3.21 16.91 12.60
CA GLU A 207 -4.53 16.99 13.27
C GLU A 207 -5.36 15.69 13.11
N ARG A 208 -4.81 14.64 12.50
CA ARG A 208 -5.38 13.29 12.55
C ARG A 208 -4.96 12.52 13.80
N GLN A 209 -3.91 12.94 14.51
CA GLN A 209 -3.47 12.23 15.71
C GLN A 209 -4.39 12.54 16.89
N VAL A 210 -5.15 11.54 17.33
CA VAL A 210 -6.09 11.70 18.44
C VAL A 210 -5.43 11.44 19.80
N LYS A 211 -6.15 11.70 20.88
CA LYS A 211 -5.63 11.58 22.27
C LYS A 211 -5.03 10.21 22.60
N SER A 212 -5.56 9.12 22.00
CA SER A 212 -5.04 7.75 22.21
C SER A 212 -3.67 7.51 21.54
N GLY A 213 -3.22 8.40 20.66
CA GLY A 213 -1.97 8.28 19.90
C GLY A 213 -2.14 7.78 18.47
N GLY A 214 -3.25 7.11 18.18
CA GLY A 214 -3.59 6.65 16.83
C GLY A 214 -3.98 7.80 15.91
N LEU A 215 -4.02 7.50 14.62
CA LEU A 215 -4.36 8.44 13.54
C LEU A 215 -5.72 8.05 12.95
N ASN A 216 -6.51 9.03 12.53
CA ASN A 216 -7.78 8.81 11.81
C ASN A 216 -7.69 9.25 10.34
N GLY A 217 -8.65 8.79 9.53
CA GLY A 217 -8.67 9.12 8.09
C GLY A 217 -9.29 10.45 7.75
N ARG A 218 -10.13 10.98 8.65
CA ARG A 218 -10.94 12.18 8.49
C ARG A 218 -11.16 12.86 9.85
N PRO A 219 -11.39 14.19 9.87
CA PRO A 219 -11.80 14.90 11.07
C PRO A 219 -12.98 14.21 11.77
N GLU A 220 -12.99 14.26 13.11
CA GLU A 220 -14.09 13.73 13.94
C GLU A 220 -14.37 12.22 13.77
N LYS A 221 -13.39 11.43 13.26
CA LYS A 221 -13.47 9.96 13.20
C LYS A 221 -12.58 9.29 14.24
N LEU A 222 -12.88 8.01 14.51
CA LEU A 222 -12.08 7.16 15.38
C LEU A 222 -10.70 6.86 14.76
N PRO A 223 -9.67 6.62 15.58
CA PRO A 223 -8.39 6.17 15.09
C PRO A 223 -8.48 4.74 14.54
N ASP A 224 -7.57 4.43 13.63
CA ASP A 224 -7.45 3.12 12.99
C ASP A 224 -5.98 2.91 12.59
N VAL A 225 -5.44 1.72 12.89
CA VAL A 225 -4.04 1.35 12.65
C VAL A 225 -3.62 1.58 11.20
N CYS A 226 -4.48 1.40 10.20
CA CYS A 226 -4.08 1.57 8.81
C CYS A 226 -3.65 3.01 8.49
N TYR A 227 -4.15 4.02 9.22
CA TYR A 227 -3.68 5.40 9.09
C TYR A 227 -2.28 5.64 9.67
N SER A 228 -1.76 4.70 10.45
CA SER A 228 -0.32 4.66 10.80
C SER A 228 0.56 4.46 9.59
N TRP A 229 0.01 4.00 8.47
CA TRP A 229 0.64 4.08 7.16
C TRP A 229 0.15 5.31 6.40
N TRP A 230 -1.14 5.40 6.08
CA TRP A 230 -1.65 6.43 5.14
C TRP A 230 -1.29 7.87 5.52
N VAL A 231 -1.38 8.22 6.81
CA VAL A 231 -1.01 9.57 7.28
C VAL A 231 0.50 9.68 7.43
N LEU A 232 1.15 8.68 8.03
CA LEU A 232 2.57 8.73 8.34
C LEU A 232 3.46 8.74 7.10
N SER A 233 3.15 7.94 6.09
CA SER A 233 3.89 7.91 4.82
C SER A 233 3.74 9.23 4.07
N SER A 234 2.54 9.82 4.08
CA SER A 234 2.28 11.16 3.54
C SER A 234 3.12 12.22 4.25
N LEU A 235 3.13 12.22 5.60
CA LEU A 235 4.00 13.10 6.40
C LEU A 235 5.49 12.85 6.14
N THR A 236 5.88 11.61 5.86
CA THR A 236 7.28 11.26 5.53
C THR A 236 7.70 11.86 4.20
N MET A 237 6.89 11.71 3.14
CA MET A 237 7.18 12.25 1.81
C MET A 237 7.26 13.79 1.77
N ILE A 238 6.54 14.47 2.66
CA ILE A 238 6.56 15.94 2.78
C ILE A 238 7.47 16.46 3.90
N ASP A 239 8.23 15.58 4.58
CA ASP A 239 9.16 15.92 5.66
C ASP A 239 8.51 16.63 6.86
N ARG A 240 7.38 16.09 7.34
CA ARG A 240 6.57 16.64 8.45
C ARG A 240 6.25 15.63 9.55
N VAL A 241 6.92 14.48 9.58
CA VAL A 241 6.71 13.46 10.62
C VAL A 241 6.91 14.00 12.04
N HIS A 242 7.80 14.98 12.21
CA HIS A 242 8.07 15.62 13.51
C HIS A 242 6.87 16.41 14.10
N TRP A 243 5.78 16.57 13.35
CA TRP A 243 4.57 17.26 13.81
C TRP A 243 3.61 16.35 14.58
N ILE A 244 3.85 15.04 14.59
CA ILE A 244 3.09 14.08 15.39
C ILE A 244 3.96 13.50 16.52
N ASN A 245 3.31 13.01 17.56
CA ASN A 245 3.97 12.29 18.64
C ASN A 245 4.24 10.83 18.22
N LYS A 246 5.48 10.53 17.83
CA LYS A 246 5.92 9.19 17.40
C LYS A 246 5.70 8.13 18.49
N ASP A 247 6.09 8.40 19.73
CA ASP A 247 6.00 7.43 20.83
C ASP A 247 4.57 6.99 21.12
N LYS A 248 3.63 7.94 21.06
CA LYS A 248 2.20 7.65 21.20
C LYS A 248 1.67 6.79 20.06
N LEU A 249 2.13 7.03 18.83
CA LEU A 249 1.73 6.22 17.68
C LEU A 249 2.30 4.80 17.77
N VAL A 250 3.59 4.64 18.11
CA VAL A 250 4.19 3.32 18.40
C VAL A 250 3.37 2.59 19.46
N LYS A 251 3.03 3.26 20.56
CA LYS A 251 2.22 2.67 21.62
C LYS A 251 0.82 2.27 21.16
N PHE A 252 0.18 3.09 20.33
CA PHE A 252 -1.13 2.76 19.76
C PHE A 252 -1.06 1.48 18.91
N ILE A 253 -0.11 1.39 17.98
CA ILE A 253 0.05 0.20 17.11
C ILE A 253 0.32 -1.05 17.96
N LEU A 254 1.25 -0.98 18.91
CA LEU A 254 1.61 -2.12 19.76
C LEU A 254 0.47 -2.55 20.69
N ASN A 255 -0.49 -1.68 21.00
CA ASN A 255 -1.68 -2.04 21.77
C ASN A 255 -2.76 -2.73 20.92
N CYS A 256 -2.68 -2.67 19.58
CA CYS A 256 -3.61 -3.32 18.67
C CYS A 256 -3.14 -4.71 18.22
N GLN A 257 -2.01 -5.20 18.75
CA GLN A 257 -1.47 -6.49 18.38
C GLN A 257 -2.07 -7.61 19.25
N ASP A 258 -2.40 -8.75 18.66
CA ASP A 258 -2.71 -9.97 19.42
C ASP A 258 -1.40 -10.63 19.86
N ILE A 259 -1.11 -10.56 21.17
CA ILE A 259 0.11 -11.12 21.77
C ILE A 259 0.03 -12.65 21.97
N GLU A 260 -1.16 -13.24 21.89
CA GLU A 260 -1.37 -14.67 22.06
C GLU A 260 -1.26 -15.41 20.72
N ASN A 261 -1.97 -14.93 19.69
CA ASN A 261 -2.10 -15.58 18.39
C ASN A 261 -1.37 -14.87 17.25
N GLY A 262 -1.01 -13.60 17.42
CA GLY A 262 -0.42 -12.76 16.39
C GLY A 262 -1.45 -12.09 15.48
N GLY A 263 -0.98 -11.12 14.69
CA GLY A 263 -1.82 -10.21 13.93
C GLY A 263 -1.99 -8.86 14.64
N ILE A 264 -2.40 -7.85 13.89
CA ILE A 264 -2.74 -6.51 14.38
C ILE A 264 -4.13 -6.16 13.83
N SER A 265 -4.98 -5.58 14.67
CA SER A 265 -6.33 -5.10 14.35
C SER A 265 -6.34 -3.59 14.07
N ASP A 266 -7.48 -3.04 13.67
CA ASP A 266 -7.66 -1.59 13.47
C ASP A 266 -7.57 -0.81 14.79
N ARG A 267 -8.05 -1.38 15.90
CA ARG A 267 -8.01 -0.80 17.25
C ARG A 267 -7.78 -1.87 18.32
N PRO A 268 -7.41 -1.48 19.56
CA PRO A 268 -7.27 -2.44 20.65
C PRO A 268 -8.56 -3.26 20.83
N ASP A 269 -8.39 -4.55 21.08
CA ASP A 269 -9.46 -5.54 21.32
C ASP A 269 -10.36 -5.88 20.11
N ASP A 270 -10.16 -5.24 18.94
CA ASP A 270 -10.83 -5.60 17.70
C ASP A 270 -10.19 -6.86 17.05
N ALA A 271 -10.87 -7.47 16.06
CA ALA A 271 -10.38 -8.67 15.39
C ALA A 271 -9.18 -8.38 14.48
N VAL A 272 -8.16 -9.24 14.52
CA VAL A 272 -6.95 -9.07 13.69
C VAL A 272 -7.18 -9.49 12.24
N ASP A 273 -6.53 -8.78 11.32
CA ASP A 273 -6.48 -9.13 9.91
C ASP A 273 -5.09 -8.87 9.30
N VAL A 274 -4.82 -9.45 8.14
CA VAL A 274 -3.52 -9.31 7.46
C VAL A 274 -3.28 -7.89 6.93
N PHE A 275 -4.34 -7.12 6.67
CA PHE A 275 -4.27 -5.74 6.17
C PHE A 275 -3.73 -4.79 7.25
N HIS A 276 -4.35 -4.78 8.44
CA HIS A 276 -3.91 -4.01 9.59
C HIS A 276 -2.59 -4.53 10.15
N THR A 277 -2.32 -5.84 10.07
CA THR A 277 -0.99 -6.40 10.36
C THR A 277 0.09 -5.76 9.50
N TYR A 278 -0.13 -5.67 8.18
CA TYR A 278 0.82 -5.02 7.30
C TYR A 278 0.98 -3.54 7.60
N PHE A 279 -0.10 -2.76 7.65
CA PHE A 279 0.02 -1.32 7.85
C PHE A 279 0.50 -0.93 9.25
N GLY A 280 0.25 -1.76 10.27
CA GLY A 280 0.84 -1.62 11.59
C GLY A 280 2.36 -1.82 11.56
N VAL A 281 2.85 -2.92 10.97
CA VAL A 281 4.30 -3.19 10.87
C VAL A 281 4.99 -2.19 9.94
N ALA A 282 4.38 -1.80 8.83
CA ALA A 282 4.90 -0.79 7.93
C ALA A 282 4.95 0.61 8.60
N GLY A 283 3.92 0.96 9.39
CA GLY A 283 3.93 2.17 10.21
C GLY A 283 5.06 2.17 11.24
N LEU A 284 5.28 1.05 11.94
CA LEU A 284 6.42 0.89 12.85
C LEU A 284 7.77 0.99 12.12
N SER A 285 7.87 0.45 10.90
CA SER A 285 9.06 0.57 10.06
C SER A 285 9.37 2.04 9.70
N LEU A 286 8.37 2.84 9.32
CA LEU A 286 8.53 4.29 9.09
C LEU A 286 8.90 5.08 10.35
N LEU A 287 8.56 4.57 11.53
CA LEU A 287 8.97 5.13 12.82
C LEU A 287 10.34 4.61 13.27
N GLU A 288 11.06 3.88 12.42
CA GLU A 288 12.39 3.30 12.70
C GLU A 288 12.38 2.36 13.91
N TYR A 289 11.27 1.63 14.12
CA TYR A 289 11.16 0.69 15.23
C TYR A 289 12.25 -0.41 15.13
N PRO A 290 12.98 -0.69 16.22
CA PRO A 290 14.12 -1.61 16.18
C PRO A 290 13.78 -3.00 15.63
N GLY A 291 14.70 -3.54 14.81
CA GLY A 291 14.60 -4.89 14.25
C GLY A 291 13.86 -4.99 12.91
N LEU A 292 13.06 -3.99 12.54
CA LEU A 292 12.40 -3.95 11.24
C LEU A 292 13.34 -3.45 10.12
N LYS A 293 13.10 -3.89 8.88
CA LYS A 293 13.70 -3.28 7.69
C LYS A 293 13.04 -1.91 7.44
N ALA A 294 13.77 -1.00 6.80
CA ALA A 294 13.21 0.26 6.32
C ALA A 294 12.29 0.00 5.11
N ILE A 295 11.21 0.76 5.03
CA ILE A 295 10.24 0.73 3.94
C ILE A 295 10.20 2.09 3.22
N ASP A 296 10.07 2.07 1.91
CA ASP A 296 9.92 3.28 1.11
C ASP A 296 8.47 3.82 1.24
N PRO A 297 8.29 5.09 1.62
CA PRO A 297 6.97 5.66 1.90
C PRO A 297 6.12 5.88 0.64
N ALA A 298 6.69 5.89 -0.56
CA ALA A 298 5.95 6.07 -1.81
C ALA A 298 5.63 4.73 -2.49
N TYR A 299 6.57 3.77 -2.48
CA TYR A 299 6.39 2.48 -3.14
C TYR A 299 5.73 1.41 -2.27
N ALA A 300 5.63 1.64 -0.95
CA ALA A 300 5.14 0.64 0.00
C ALA A 300 5.91 -0.69 -0.11
N LEU A 301 7.22 -0.61 -0.39
CA LEU A 301 8.13 -1.75 -0.53
C LEU A 301 9.37 -1.52 0.33
N PRO A 302 10.03 -2.58 0.83
CA PRO A 302 11.31 -2.47 1.53
C PRO A 302 12.32 -1.67 0.70
N VAL A 303 13.09 -0.79 1.35
CA VAL A 303 14.03 0.13 0.66
C VAL A 303 15.08 -0.65 -0.16
N ASP A 304 15.55 -1.79 0.31
CA ASP A 304 16.48 -2.64 -0.42
C ASP A 304 15.88 -3.26 -1.70
N VAL A 305 14.57 -3.52 -1.71
CA VAL A 305 13.85 -3.99 -2.90
C VAL A 305 13.73 -2.87 -3.92
N VAL A 306 13.34 -1.67 -3.48
CA VAL A 306 13.27 -0.46 -4.33
C VAL A 306 14.65 -0.15 -4.93
N ASN A 307 15.70 -0.16 -4.10
CA ASN A 307 17.07 0.09 -4.56
C ASN A 307 17.53 -0.96 -5.59
N ARG A 308 17.16 -2.23 -5.42
CA ARG A 308 17.49 -3.29 -6.39
C ARG A 308 16.83 -3.03 -7.74
N ILE A 309 15.59 -2.54 -7.77
CA ILE A 309 14.87 -2.21 -9.01
C ILE A 309 15.59 -1.10 -9.79
N PHE A 310 15.97 -0.01 -9.10
CA PHE A 310 16.44 1.22 -9.76
C PHE A 310 17.97 1.35 -9.86
N PHE A 311 18.74 0.68 -8.99
CA PHE A 311 20.20 0.78 -8.92
C PHE A 311 20.92 -0.57 -9.01
N GLY A 312 20.20 -1.68 -8.99
CA GLY A 312 20.76 -3.03 -9.03
C GLY A 312 21.02 -3.58 -10.43
N ARG A 313 20.83 -2.77 -11.48
CA ARG A 313 21.05 -3.14 -12.89
C ARG A 313 22.38 -2.64 -13.40
#